data_AF-A0A9P7TUG8-F1
#
_entry.id   AF-A0A9P7TUG8-F1
#
_cell.length_a   1.000
_cell.length_b   1.000
_cell.length_c   1.000
_cell.angle_alpha   90.00
_cell.angle_beta   90.00
_cell.angle_gamma   90.00
#
_symmetry.space_group_name_H-M   'P 1'
#
loop_
_entity.id
_entity.type
_entity.pdbx_description
1 polymer ?
#
loop_
_entity_poly.entity_id
_entity_poly.type
_entity_poly.pdbx_seq_one_letter_code
_entity_poly.pdbx_strand_id
1 'polypeptide(L)'
;MAKRLPPTAFTKAVLKSFMAQSGLEPRLLGSNNFRIMSAEAGRVNFELDIHKNHTNRLNTIHGGTLASLVDLAGSLAVASTGRFATGVSTDLNVTYLSPGGNPGDLLKGTATCDKIGKTLAYTTVTFTNSKGQLAARGSHTKYVVGTMGDAGPYVLPAEALEDVD
;
A
#
# COMPACT_ATOMS: atom_id res chain seq x y z
N MET A 1 -15.59 -16.67 18.61
CA MET A 1 -15.36 -16.49 17.16
C MET A 1 -14.39 -15.33 16.97
N ALA A 2 -13.43 -15.46 16.04
CA ALA A 2 -12.49 -14.38 15.76
C ALA A 2 -13.22 -13.13 15.21
N LYS A 3 -12.81 -11.95 15.67
CA LYS A 3 -13.48 -10.68 15.35
C LYS A 3 -13.20 -10.28 13.89
N ARG A 4 -14.26 -10.12 13.10
CA ARG A 4 -14.17 -9.53 11.75
C ARG A 4 -14.02 -8.01 11.85
N LEU A 5 -13.03 -7.47 11.16
CA LEU A 5 -12.75 -6.03 11.15
C LEU A 5 -13.43 -5.33 9.95
N PRO A 6 -13.83 -4.05 10.08
CA PRO A 6 -14.16 -3.23 8.92
C PRO A 6 -12.97 -3.13 7.95
N PRO A 7 -13.19 -2.98 6.63
CA PRO A 7 -12.10 -2.96 5.64
C PRO A 7 -10.97 -1.99 5.96
N THR A 8 -11.30 -0.75 6.36
CA THR A 8 -10.28 0.24 6.76
C THR A 8 -9.46 -0.20 7.97
N ALA A 9 -10.11 -0.73 9.02
CA ALA A 9 -9.41 -1.20 10.21
C ALA A 9 -8.53 -2.42 9.90
N PHE A 10 -9.02 -3.34 9.07
CA PHE A 10 -8.27 -4.50 8.61
C PHE A 10 -7.03 -4.10 7.81
N THR A 11 -7.18 -3.24 6.80
CA THR A 11 -6.04 -2.80 5.97
C THR A 11 -5.01 -2.02 6.77
N LYS A 12 -5.44 -1.24 7.79
CA LYS A 12 -4.52 -0.60 8.74
C LYS A 12 -3.74 -1.61 9.59
N ALA A 13 -4.37 -2.69 10.03
CA ALA A 13 -3.68 -3.77 10.75
C ALA A 13 -2.64 -4.47 9.85
N VAL A 14 -2.96 -4.71 8.57
CA VAL A 14 -2.00 -5.24 7.58
C VAL A 14 -0.83 -4.28 7.37
N LEU A 15 -1.08 -2.96 7.28
CA LEU A 15 -0.01 -1.95 7.24
C LEU A 15 0.86 -1.98 8.51
N LYS A 16 0.27 -2.12 9.70
CA LYS A 16 1.03 -2.24 10.97
C LYS A 16 1.98 -3.44 10.90
N SER A 17 1.50 -4.57 10.39
CA SER A 17 2.33 -5.78 10.19
C SER A 17 3.48 -5.54 9.20
N PHE A 18 3.25 -4.89 8.05
CA PHE A 18 4.33 -4.50 7.13
C PHE A 18 5.37 -3.61 7.82
N MET A 19 4.93 -2.61 8.59
CA MET A 19 5.83 -1.70 9.30
C MET A 19 6.63 -2.38 10.41
N ALA A 20 6.06 -3.40 11.06
CA ALA A 20 6.72 -4.15 12.13
C ALA A 20 7.71 -5.20 11.60
N GLN A 21 7.35 -5.90 10.52
CA GLN A 21 8.08 -7.08 10.07
C GLN A 21 9.04 -6.82 8.91
N SER A 22 8.79 -5.78 8.10
CA SER A 22 9.63 -5.51 6.93
C SER A 22 10.84 -4.65 7.26
N GLY A 23 11.91 -4.87 6.50
CA GLY A 23 13.08 -4.01 6.53
C GLY A 23 12.93 -2.72 5.70
N LEU A 24 12.11 -2.67 4.64
CA LEU A 24 12.11 -1.53 3.71
C LEU A 24 11.14 -0.44 4.13
N GLU A 25 9.87 -0.79 4.33
CA GLU A 25 8.75 0.11 4.62
C GLU A 25 9.02 1.04 5.82
N PRO A 26 9.43 0.57 7.01
CA PRO A 26 9.66 1.47 8.13
C PRO A 26 10.84 2.43 7.90
N ARG A 27 11.87 2.01 7.15
CA ARG A 27 13.04 2.86 6.84
C ARG A 27 12.71 3.90 5.77
N LEU A 28 11.97 3.49 4.74
CA LEU A 28 11.68 4.34 3.60
C LEU A 28 10.53 5.29 3.90
N LEU A 29 9.45 4.81 4.52
CA LEU A 29 8.21 5.57 4.68
C LEU A 29 8.05 6.15 6.08
N GLY A 30 8.64 5.52 7.10
CA GLY A 30 8.46 5.91 8.50
C GLY A 30 7.04 5.65 9.00
N SER A 31 6.91 5.27 10.27
CA SER A 31 5.63 4.83 10.85
C SER A 31 4.52 5.88 10.81
N ASN A 32 4.88 7.16 10.73
CA ASN A 32 3.91 8.28 10.80
C ASN A 32 3.73 9.03 9.49
N ASN A 33 4.61 8.86 8.48
CA ASN A 33 4.53 9.69 7.27
C ASN A 33 3.58 9.10 6.23
N PHE A 34 3.48 7.77 6.14
CA PHE A 34 2.52 7.08 5.28
C PHE A 34 1.25 6.70 6.06
N ARG A 35 0.07 7.09 5.57
CA ARG A 35 -1.20 6.86 6.26
C ARG A 35 -2.29 6.38 5.31
N ILE A 36 -3.04 5.35 5.73
CA ILE A 36 -4.30 4.96 5.07
C ILE A 36 -5.41 5.87 5.57
N MET A 37 -6.05 6.58 4.63
CA MET A 37 -7.19 7.47 4.91
C MET A 37 -8.50 6.70 4.93
N SER A 38 -8.69 5.81 3.96
CA SER A 38 -9.87 4.95 3.85
C SER A 38 -9.54 3.69 3.05
N ALA A 39 -10.23 2.60 3.35
CA ALA A 39 -10.25 1.42 2.51
C ALA A 39 -11.66 0.84 2.41
N GLU A 40 -11.98 0.37 1.21
CA GLU A 40 -13.12 -0.47 0.87
C GLU A 40 -12.61 -1.68 0.08
N ALA A 41 -13.48 -2.64 -0.24
CA ALA A 41 -13.06 -3.86 -0.93
C ALA A 41 -12.41 -3.55 -2.29
N GLY A 42 -11.10 -3.73 -2.37
CA GLY A 42 -10.32 -3.51 -3.58
C GLY A 42 -9.92 -2.06 -3.82
N ARG A 43 -10.13 -1.12 -2.88
CA ARG A 43 -9.69 0.27 -3.06
C ARG A 43 -9.17 0.87 -1.76
N VAL A 44 -8.01 1.50 -1.82
CA VAL A 44 -7.34 2.13 -0.69
C VAL A 44 -6.91 3.55 -1.06
N ASN A 45 -7.34 4.53 -0.28
CA ASN A 45 -6.84 5.91 -0.36
C ASN A 45 -5.80 6.12 0.74
N PHE A 46 -4.68 6.71 0.38
CA PHE A 46 -3.55 6.94 1.29
C PHE A 46 -2.87 8.28 1.01
N GLU A 47 -2.06 8.71 1.95
CA GLU A 47 -1.25 9.92 1.84
C GLU A 47 0.16 9.65 2.36
N LEU A 48 1.13 10.42 1.85
CA LEU A 48 2.53 10.43 2.29
C LEU A 48 3.00 11.87 2.50
N ASP A 49 3.46 12.19 3.71
CA ASP A 49 4.23 13.41 3.94
C ASP A 49 5.61 13.24 3.30
N ILE A 50 5.97 14.10 2.35
CA ILE A 50 7.26 14.00 1.68
C ILE A 50 8.34 14.55 2.60
N HIS A 51 9.32 13.71 2.95
CA HIS A 51 10.46 14.06 3.79
C HIS A 51 11.76 13.89 2.99
N LYS A 52 12.89 14.39 3.52
CA LYS A 52 14.18 14.39 2.82
C LYS A 52 14.64 12.98 2.41
N ASN A 53 14.39 11.98 3.25
CA ASN A 53 14.66 10.56 3.00
C ASN A 53 13.86 9.98 1.82
N HIS A 54 12.75 10.62 1.40
CA HIS A 54 11.95 10.22 0.24
C HIS A 54 12.48 10.82 -1.08
N THR A 55 13.48 11.70 -1.03
CA THR A 55 13.87 12.52 -2.19
C THR A 55 15.07 11.97 -2.97
N ASN A 56 15.14 12.35 -4.24
CA ASN A 56 16.32 12.19 -5.07
C ASN A 56 17.32 13.34 -4.89
N ARG A 57 18.42 13.30 -5.66
CA ARG A 57 19.45 14.34 -5.69
C ARG A 57 18.96 15.74 -6.11
N LEU A 58 17.75 15.84 -6.70
CA LEU A 58 17.11 17.09 -7.10
C LEU A 58 16.10 17.60 -6.06
N ASN A 59 16.09 17.05 -4.84
CA ASN A 59 15.16 17.42 -3.76
C ASN A 59 13.67 17.27 -4.11
N THR A 60 13.34 16.38 -5.04
CA THR A 60 11.97 15.97 -5.36
C THR A 60 11.77 14.50 -4.99
N ILE A 61 10.54 14.04 -4.79
CA ILE A 61 10.29 12.63 -4.45
C ILE A 61 10.97 11.69 -5.45
N HIS A 62 11.71 10.71 -4.92
CA HIS A 62 12.49 9.78 -5.72
C HIS A 62 11.55 8.83 -6.46
N GLY A 63 11.85 8.54 -7.73
CA GLY A 63 11.05 7.58 -8.51
C GLY A 63 10.99 6.20 -7.85
N GLY A 64 12.11 5.74 -7.30
CA GLY A 64 12.19 4.55 -6.45
C GLY A 64 11.28 4.57 -5.22
N THR A 65 11.05 5.73 -4.57
CA THR A 65 10.07 5.83 -3.48
C THR A 65 8.65 5.60 -4.00
N LEU A 66 8.30 6.20 -5.15
CA LEU A 66 7.01 5.95 -5.79
C LEU A 66 6.87 4.49 -6.21
N ALA A 67 7.93 3.85 -6.73
CA ALA A 67 7.90 2.44 -7.08
C ALA A 67 7.68 1.53 -5.86
N SER A 68 8.35 1.79 -4.74
CA SER A 68 8.09 1.09 -3.47
C SER A 68 6.66 1.31 -2.99
N LEU A 69 6.10 2.52 -3.15
CA LEU A 69 4.71 2.80 -2.83
C LEU A 69 3.72 2.07 -3.76
N VAL A 70 4.05 1.88 -5.05
CA VAL A 70 3.22 1.06 -5.95
C VAL A 70 3.15 -0.38 -5.43
N ASP A 71 4.27 -0.95 -5.00
CA ASP A 71 4.30 -2.32 -4.44
C ASP A 71 3.49 -2.42 -3.13
N LEU A 72 3.76 -1.53 -2.17
CA LEU A 72 3.05 -1.54 -0.88
C LEU A 72 1.56 -1.25 -1.07
N ALA A 73 1.20 -0.19 -1.79
CA ALA A 73 -0.19 0.21 -1.94
C ALA A 73 -0.99 -0.80 -2.81
N GLY A 74 -0.37 -1.41 -3.82
CA GLY A 74 -0.94 -2.54 -4.54
C GLY A 74 -1.21 -3.73 -3.61
N SER A 75 -0.26 -4.06 -2.74
CA SER A 75 -0.45 -5.07 -1.69
C SER A 75 -1.60 -4.73 -0.74
N LEU A 76 -1.72 -3.46 -0.33
CA LEU A 76 -2.82 -2.99 0.52
C LEU A 76 -4.17 -3.02 -0.20
N ALA A 77 -4.21 -2.78 -1.52
CA ALA A 77 -5.42 -2.96 -2.32
C ALA A 77 -5.87 -4.42 -2.33
N VAL A 78 -4.95 -5.38 -2.46
CA VAL A 78 -5.27 -6.81 -2.25
C VAL A 78 -5.75 -7.05 -0.82
N ALA A 79 -5.06 -6.50 0.18
CA ALA A 79 -5.43 -6.66 1.58
C ALA A 79 -6.84 -6.15 1.90
N SER A 80 -7.24 -5.04 1.29
CA SER A 80 -8.56 -4.44 1.45
C SER A 80 -9.72 -5.34 1.01
N THR A 81 -9.44 -6.44 0.30
CA THR A 81 -10.41 -7.51 -0.03
C THR A 81 -10.56 -8.57 1.06
N GLY A 82 -9.96 -8.33 2.23
CA GLY A 82 -10.03 -9.20 3.41
C GLY A 82 -8.93 -10.25 3.51
N ARG A 83 -7.85 -10.13 2.75
CA ARG A 83 -6.70 -11.04 2.77
C ARG A 83 -5.57 -10.47 3.61
N PHE A 84 -5.15 -11.16 4.67
CA PHE A 84 -4.03 -10.68 5.49
C PHE A 84 -2.69 -10.88 4.77
N ALA A 85 -2.46 -12.10 4.28
CA ALA A 85 -1.38 -12.36 3.34
C ALA A 85 -1.71 -11.73 1.99
N THR A 86 -0.80 -10.95 1.42
CA THR A 86 -1.06 -10.24 0.14
C THR A 86 -0.44 -10.94 -1.07
N GLY A 87 0.32 -12.01 -0.85
CA GLY A 87 1.04 -12.73 -1.88
C GLY A 87 2.37 -12.06 -2.27
N VAL A 88 3.01 -12.57 -3.30
CA VAL A 88 4.33 -12.10 -3.76
C VAL A 88 4.23 -11.37 -5.10
N SER A 89 5.06 -10.34 -5.26
CA SER A 89 5.12 -9.51 -6.47
C SER A 89 5.69 -10.32 -7.64
N THR A 90 5.00 -10.31 -8.79
CA THR A 90 5.46 -10.98 -10.02
C THR A 90 5.83 -10.01 -11.13
N ASP A 91 5.23 -8.81 -11.11
CA ASP A 91 5.50 -7.74 -12.06
C ASP A 91 5.15 -6.38 -11.44
N LEU A 92 5.92 -5.34 -11.80
CA LEU A 92 5.66 -3.96 -11.38
C LEU A 92 6.10 -2.97 -12.47
N ASN A 93 5.23 -2.02 -12.79
CA ASN A 93 5.53 -0.90 -13.70
C ASN A 93 5.18 0.44 -13.06
N VAL A 94 5.97 1.47 -13.36
CA VAL A 94 5.68 2.86 -12.97
C VAL A 94 5.90 3.79 -14.16
N THR A 95 4.92 4.64 -14.42
CA THR A 95 5.01 5.77 -15.35
C THR A 95 5.04 7.08 -14.57
N TYR A 96 6.06 7.90 -14.79
CA TYR A 96 6.22 9.22 -14.17
C TYR A 96 5.76 10.31 -15.14
N LEU A 97 4.81 11.14 -14.71
CA LEU A 97 4.10 12.09 -15.57
C LEU A 97 4.35 13.54 -15.19
N SER A 98 4.58 13.80 -13.90
CA SER A 98 4.86 15.14 -13.36
C SER A 98 5.67 15.03 -12.06
N PRO A 99 6.37 16.10 -11.62
CA PRO A 99 7.04 16.10 -10.33
C PRO A 99 6.07 15.77 -9.19
N GLY A 100 6.43 14.80 -8.34
CA GLY A 100 5.55 14.33 -7.27
C GLY A 100 5.50 15.22 -6.04
N GLY A 101 6.49 16.12 -5.87
CA GLY A 101 6.54 17.09 -4.76
C GLY A 101 7.91 17.15 -4.11
N ASN A 102 8.05 18.10 -3.18
CA ASN A 102 9.25 18.42 -2.42
C ASN A 102 9.04 18.11 -0.93
N PRO A 103 10.10 18.09 -0.10
CA PRO A 103 9.94 17.97 1.35
C PRO A 103 8.95 19.00 1.92
N GLY A 104 8.01 18.53 2.74
CA GLY A 104 6.92 19.34 3.29
C GLY A 104 5.63 19.32 2.46
N ASP A 105 5.66 18.84 1.21
CA ASP A 105 4.45 18.59 0.44
C ASP A 105 3.75 17.30 0.88
N LEU A 106 2.45 17.24 0.63
CA LEU A 106 1.62 16.05 0.79
C LEU A 106 1.40 15.38 -0.56
N LEU A 107 1.82 14.12 -0.70
CA LEU A 107 1.47 13.27 -1.84
C LEU A 107 0.22 12.46 -1.50
N LYS A 108 -0.79 12.50 -2.37
CA LYS A 108 -2.00 11.68 -2.22
C LYS A 108 -1.97 10.51 -3.19
N GLY A 109 -2.51 9.37 -2.80
CA GLY A 109 -2.61 8.23 -3.68
C GLY A 109 -3.86 7.39 -3.50
N THR A 110 -4.20 6.68 -4.57
CA THR A 110 -5.27 5.68 -4.59
C THR A 110 -4.73 4.41 -5.21
N ALA A 111 -4.86 3.30 -4.50
CA ALA A 111 -4.60 1.96 -5.02
C ALA A 111 -5.92 1.23 -5.25
N THR A 112 -6.04 0.54 -6.38
CA THR A 112 -7.21 -0.23 -6.78
C THR A 112 -6.77 -1.64 -7.12
N CYS A 113 -7.50 -2.64 -6.65
CA CYS A 113 -7.38 -4.02 -7.09
C CYS A 113 -8.35 -4.24 -8.24
N ASP A 114 -7.81 -4.16 -9.45
CA ASP A 114 -8.60 -4.21 -10.69
C ASP A 114 -9.24 -5.59 -10.89
N LYS A 115 -8.51 -6.65 -10.49
CA LYS A 115 -8.97 -8.03 -10.59
C LYS A 115 -8.22 -8.94 -9.64
N ILE A 116 -8.94 -9.87 -8.99
CA ILE A 116 -8.35 -11.03 -8.31
C ILE A 116 -8.85 -12.30 -9.00
N GLY A 117 -7.93 -13.04 -9.63
CA GLY A 117 -8.20 -14.36 -10.19
C GLY A 117 -7.84 -15.49 -9.24
N LYS A 118 -7.74 -16.71 -9.79
CA LYS A 118 -7.34 -17.91 -9.02
C LYS A 118 -5.89 -17.83 -8.54
N THR A 119 -5.00 -17.30 -9.37
CA THR A 119 -3.54 -17.29 -9.12
C THR A 119 -2.97 -15.89 -9.04
N LEU A 120 -3.48 -14.93 -9.81
CA LEU A 120 -2.93 -13.58 -9.89
C LEU A 120 -3.96 -12.53 -9.46
N ALA A 121 -3.46 -11.48 -8.80
CA ALA A 121 -4.16 -10.23 -8.58
C ALA A 121 -3.45 -9.11 -9.35
N TYR A 122 -4.23 -8.23 -9.96
CA TYR A 122 -3.77 -7.06 -10.70
C TYR A 122 -4.23 -5.81 -9.96
N THR A 123 -3.31 -4.86 -9.78
CA THR A 123 -3.58 -3.62 -9.07
C THR A 123 -3.00 -2.44 -9.80
N THR A 124 -3.65 -1.29 -9.66
CA THR A 124 -3.22 -0.01 -10.21
C THR A 124 -3.12 1.01 -9.07
N VAL A 125 -2.09 1.85 -9.12
CA VAL A 125 -1.88 2.92 -8.14
C VAL A 125 -1.69 4.24 -8.87
N THR A 126 -2.35 5.30 -8.41
CA THR A 126 -2.19 6.67 -8.93
C THR A 126 -1.73 7.61 -7.82
N PHE A 127 -0.85 8.55 -8.15
CA PHE A 127 -0.33 9.55 -7.23
C PHE A 127 -0.63 10.96 -7.71
N THR A 128 -1.17 11.80 -6.84
CA THR A 128 -1.49 13.20 -7.10
C THR A 128 -0.64 14.10 -6.21
N ASN A 129 0.02 15.10 -6.80
CA ASN A 129 0.83 16.06 -6.06
C ASN A 129 -0.01 17.16 -5.40
N SER A 130 0.61 18.05 -4.63
CA SER A 130 -0.05 19.17 -3.93
C SER A 130 -0.74 20.18 -4.88
N LYS A 131 -0.40 20.16 -6.17
CA LYS A 131 -1.03 20.98 -7.23
C LYS A 131 -2.22 20.30 -7.89
N GLY A 132 -2.62 19.12 -7.44
CA GLY A 132 -3.72 18.36 -8.04
C GLY A 132 -3.36 17.66 -9.36
N GLN A 133 -2.06 17.57 -9.71
CA GLN A 133 -1.61 16.93 -10.95
C GLN A 133 -1.30 15.45 -10.71
N LEU A 134 -1.61 14.60 -11.70
CA LEU A 134 -1.19 13.21 -11.71
C LEU A 134 0.34 13.14 -11.84
N ALA A 135 1.02 12.89 -10.73
CA ALA A 135 2.47 12.81 -10.65
C ALA A 135 2.99 11.51 -11.27
N ALA A 136 2.36 10.40 -10.93
CA ALA A 136 2.72 9.08 -11.43
C ALA A 136 1.52 8.14 -11.40
N ARG A 137 1.63 7.05 -12.17
CA ARG A 137 0.76 5.88 -12.05
C ARG A 137 1.62 4.62 -12.14
N GLY A 138 1.17 3.54 -11.53
CA GLY A 138 1.83 2.25 -11.63
C GLY A 138 0.85 1.10 -11.64
N SER A 139 1.33 -0.05 -12.10
CA SER A 139 0.63 -1.33 -12.03
C SER A 139 1.48 -2.33 -11.26
N HIS A 140 0.82 -3.22 -10.54
CA HIS A 140 1.47 -4.26 -9.74
C HIS A 140 0.67 -5.55 -9.83
N THR A 141 1.35 -6.63 -10.22
CA THR A 141 0.79 -7.97 -10.31
C THR A 141 1.34 -8.83 -9.18
N LYS A 142 0.46 -9.55 -8.48
CA LYS A 142 0.84 -10.41 -7.36
C LYS A 142 0.33 -11.84 -7.57
N TYR A 143 1.15 -12.82 -7.20
CA TYR A 143 0.72 -14.21 -7.05
C TYR A 143 0.04 -14.41 -5.68
N VAL A 144 -1.21 -14.85 -5.69
CA VAL A 144 -2.12 -14.78 -4.52
C VAL A 144 -2.72 -16.13 -4.11
N VAL A 145 -2.19 -17.26 -4.59
CA VAL A 145 -2.66 -18.58 -4.13
C VAL A 145 -2.38 -18.73 -2.63
N GLY A 146 -3.38 -19.22 -1.87
CA GLY A 146 -3.26 -19.44 -0.43
C GLY A 146 -3.32 -18.16 0.43
N THR A 147 -3.64 -17.00 -0.17
CA THR A 147 -3.67 -15.72 0.57
C THR A 147 -4.93 -15.48 1.38
N MET A 148 -6.03 -16.19 1.08
CA MET A 148 -7.25 -16.13 1.88
C MET A 148 -7.06 -16.99 3.12
N GLY A 149 -7.17 -16.38 4.30
CA GLY A 149 -7.05 -17.11 5.56
C GLY A 149 -8.23 -18.05 5.80
N ASP A 150 -7.99 -19.14 6.52
CA ASP A 150 -8.99 -20.18 6.82
C ASP A 150 -10.18 -19.64 7.62
N ALA A 151 -9.95 -18.59 8.42
CA ALA A 151 -11.00 -17.91 9.19
C ALA A 151 -11.90 -16.99 8.33
N GLY A 152 -11.61 -16.88 7.03
CA GLY A 152 -12.35 -16.06 6.08
C GLY A 152 -11.89 -14.60 6.03
N PRO A 153 -12.59 -13.77 5.21
CA PRO A 153 -12.13 -12.43 4.91
C PRO A 153 -12.25 -11.50 6.13
N TYR A 154 -11.31 -10.57 6.23
CA TYR A 154 -11.24 -9.52 7.25
C TYR A 154 -11.06 -10.03 8.69
N VAL A 155 -10.54 -11.24 8.84
CA VAL A 155 -10.14 -11.82 10.13
C VAL A 155 -8.62 -11.82 10.20
N LEU A 156 -8.07 -11.22 11.25
CA LEU A 156 -6.63 -11.26 11.50
C LEU A 156 -6.21 -12.67 11.95
N PRO A 157 -5.05 -13.18 11.50
CA PRO A 157 -4.51 -14.43 12.03
C PRO A 157 -4.04 -14.21 13.47
N ALA A 158 -3.95 -15.29 14.25
CA ALA A 158 -3.70 -15.20 15.69
C ALA A 158 -2.37 -14.50 16.02
N GLU A 159 -1.35 -14.74 15.21
CA GLU A 159 0.00 -14.20 15.38
C GLU A 159 0.02 -12.68 15.15
N ALA A 160 -0.91 -12.15 14.37
CA ALA A 160 -1.03 -10.71 14.12
C ALA A 160 -1.77 -9.96 15.22
N LEU A 161 -2.36 -10.64 16.21
CA LEU A 161 -3.07 -10.00 17.33
C LEU A 161 -2.12 -9.60 18.47
N GLU A 162 -0.98 -10.26 18.60
CA GLU A 162 0.03 -9.97 19.64
C GLU A 162 0.74 -8.63 19.37
N ASP A 163 0.82 -8.21 18.10
CA ASP A 163 1.40 -6.94 17.68
C ASP A 163 0.40 -5.76 17.69
N VAL A 164 -0.85 -5.94 18.15
CA VAL A 164 -1.93 -4.94 18.02
C VAL A 164 -2.12 -4.05 19.25
N ASP A 165 -1.54 -4.39 20.40
CA ASP A 165 -1.50 -3.50 21.57
C ASP A 165 -0.52 -2.31 21.40
#